data_AF-A0A085Z1D8-F1
#
_entry.id   AF-A0A085Z1D8-F1
#
_cell.length_a   1.000
_cell.length_b   1.000
_cell.length_c   1.000
_cell.angle_alpha   90.00
_cell.angle_beta   90.00
_cell.angle_gamma   90.00
#
_symmetry.space_group_name_H-M   'P 1'
#
loop_
_entity.id
_entity.type
_entity.pdbx_description
1 polymer ?
#
loop_
_entity_poly.entity_id
_entity_poly.type
_entity_poly.pdbx_seq_one_letter_code
_entity_poly.pdbx_strand_id
1 'polypeptide(L)'
;DPQFQDLNSKFTPNIGAGVYWHSDKAYIGLSVPNFIETNRYNDNDIAIFKDKINYYLIAGYVFELDPYIKFKPALLTKMVEGSPLQVDLSANFMFNDKFVAGVAYRWSAALSAMVGFQVSDGLYLGYAYDRETTRLNNYNSGSHEIFLRFEFFNNYSRITSPRFF
;
A
#
# COMPACT_ATOMS: atom_id res chain seq x y z
N ASP A 1 -25.10 12.11 30.36
CA ASP A 1 -25.38 10.78 29.83
C ASP A 1 -24.39 9.79 30.45
N PRO A 2 -24.82 8.84 31.29
CA PRO A 2 -23.95 7.86 31.94
C PRO A 2 -23.32 6.83 30.96
N GLN A 3 -23.65 6.87 29.65
CA GLN A 3 -23.04 6.00 28.63
C GLN A 3 -21.57 6.28 28.34
N PHE A 4 -20.96 7.34 28.91
CA PHE A 4 -19.54 7.67 28.74
C PHE A 4 -18.64 7.24 29.91
N GLN A 5 -19.15 6.45 30.87
CA GLN A 5 -18.42 6.12 32.11
C GLN A 5 -17.71 4.75 32.12
N ASP A 6 -17.35 4.20 30.96
CA ASP A 6 -16.49 3.02 30.92
C ASP A 6 -15.50 3.08 29.76
N LEU A 7 -14.62 4.08 29.80
CA LEU A 7 -13.37 4.06 29.01
C LEU A 7 -12.42 3.05 29.65
N ASN A 8 -12.75 1.77 29.52
CA ASN A 8 -11.91 0.67 29.92
C ASN A 8 -10.67 0.69 28.99
N SER A 9 -9.62 1.41 29.40
CA SER A 9 -8.41 1.65 28.62
C SER A 9 -7.56 0.37 28.53
N LYS A 10 -8.00 -0.57 27.69
CA LYS A 10 -7.27 -1.80 27.42
C LYS A 10 -6.00 -1.48 26.64
N PHE A 11 -4.87 -1.42 27.34
CA PHE A 11 -3.55 -1.34 26.74
C PHE A 11 -3.34 -2.54 25.80
N THR A 12 -3.19 -2.26 24.50
CA THR A 12 -3.02 -3.29 23.47
C THR A 12 -1.66 -3.07 22.80
N PRO A 13 -0.57 -3.67 23.32
CA PRO A 13 0.76 -3.51 22.73
C PRO A 13 0.79 -4.20 21.37
N ASN A 14 1.56 -3.62 20.44
CA ASN A 14 1.74 -4.16 19.11
C ASN A 14 3.23 -4.17 18.77
N ILE A 15 3.74 -5.34 18.39
CA ILE A 15 5.15 -5.57 18.04
C ILE A 15 5.18 -6.27 16.70
N GLY A 16 6.05 -5.81 15.81
CA GLY A 16 6.30 -6.40 14.50
C GLY A 16 7.78 -6.47 14.18
N ALA A 17 8.11 -7.27 13.17
CA ALA A 17 9.46 -7.35 12.61
C ALA A 17 9.39 -7.56 11.11
N GLY A 18 10.48 -7.22 10.43
CA GLY A 18 10.63 -7.48 9.01
C GLY A 18 12.07 -7.40 8.57
N VAL A 19 12.34 -7.99 7.42
CA VAL A 19 13.60 -7.91 6.70
C VAL A 19 13.34 -7.19 5.39
N TYR A 20 14.24 -6.27 5.04
CA TYR A 20 14.16 -5.50 3.80
C TYR A 20 15.54 -5.48 3.17
N TRP A 21 15.61 -5.93 1.93
CA TRP A 21 16.81 -5.88 1.11
C TRP A 21 16.53 -5.04 -0.11
N HIS A 22 17.47 -4.17 -0.46
CA HIS A 22 17.37 -3.32 -1.64
C HIS A 22 18.73 -3.16 -2.32
N SER A 23 18.68 -2.90 -3.61
CA SER A 23 19.78 -2.47 -4.46
C SER A 23 19.38 -1.16 -5.16
N ASP A 24 20.20 -0.69 -6.11
CA ASP A 24 19.89 0.51 -6.89
C ASP A 24 18.65 0.36 -7.79
N LYS A 25 18.28 -0.89 -8.13
CA LYS A 25 17.21 -1.19 -9.10
C LYS A 25 16.18 -2.20 -8.60
N ALA A 26 16.37 -2.81 -7.43
CA ALA A 26 15.51 -3.88 -6.96
C ALA A 26 15.27 -3.79 -5.46
N TYR A 27 14.14 -4.31 -5.01
CA TYR A 27 13.90 -4.52 -3.59
C TYR A 27 13.07 -5.78 -3.36
N ILE A 28 13.28 -6.38 -2.20
CA ILE A 28 12.44 -7.44 -1.65
C ILE A 28 12.34 -7.25 -0.15
N GLY A 29 11.15 -7.45 0.40
CA GLY A 29 10.90 -7.33 1.83
C GLY A 29 9.91 -8.35 2.30
N LEU A 30 10.10 -8.83 3.52
CA LEU A 30 9.17 -9.69 4.23
C LEU A 30 8.93 -9.08 5.61
N SER A 31 7.68 -8.88 6.00
CA SER A 31 7.36 -8.33 7.33
C SER A 31 6.11 -8.95 7.95
N VAL A 32 6.08 -8.89 9.27
CA VAL A 32 4.96 -9.23 10.13
C VAL A 32 4.78 -8.04 11.06
N PRO A 33 3.87 -7.10 10.77
CA PRO A 33 3.75 -5.88 11.56
C PRO A 33 3.20 -6.12 12.96
N ASN A 34 2.43 -7.21 13.16
CA ASN A 34 1.77 -7.52 14.42
C ASN A 34 1.94 -9.01 14.74
N PHE A 35 2.78 -9.34 15.72
CA PHE A 35 2.91 -10.69 16.29
C PHE A 35 1.89 -10.99 17.39
N ILE A 36 1.33 -9.96 18.01
CA ILE A 36 0.52 -10.10 19.22
C ILE A 36 -0.93 -10.36 18.83
N GLU A 37 -1.37 -11.61 18.96
CA GLU A 37 -2.78 -11.97 18.87
C GLU A 37 -3.47 -11.62 20.20
N THR A 38 -4.34 -10.60 20.21
CA THR A 38 -5.11 -10.29 21.42
C THR A 38 -6.39 -11.11 21.43
N ASN A 39 -6.55 -11.99 22.42
CA ASN A 39 -7.83 -12.63 22.69
C ASN A 39 -8.72 -11.67 23.50
N ARG A 40 -9.74 -11.09 22.88
CA ARG A 40 -10.74 -10.30 23.61
C ARG A 40 -11.78 -11.24 24.22
N TYR A 41 -11.66 -11.49 25.52
CA TYR A 41 -12.74 -12.09 26.32
C TYR A 41 -13.70 -10.97 26.75
N ASN A 42 -14.99 -11.12 26.44
CA ASN A 42 -16.04 -10.27 26.99
C ASN A 42 -17.14 -11.19 27.54
N ASP A 43 -17.39 -11.09 28.85
CA ASP A 43 -18.18 -12.06 29.63
C ASP A 43 -19.70 -11.91 29.43
N ASN A 44 -20.16 -11.49 28.24
CA ASN A 44 -21.60 -11.51 27.93
C ASN A 44 -21.99 -11.40 26.45
N ASP A 45 -21.06 -11.50 25.49
CA ASP A 45 -21.42 -11.69 24.07
C ASP A 45 -20.22 -12.27 23.31
N ILE A 46 -20.43 -13.44 22.70
CA ILE A 46 -19.40 -14.26 22.07
C ILE A 46 -18.95 -13.61 20.76
N ALA A 47 -18.05 -12.65 20.83
CA ALA A 47 -17.29 -12.16 19.68
C ALA A 47 -15.79 -12.29 19.97
N ILE A 48 -15.24 -13.47 19.64
CA ILE A 48 -13.80 -13.71 19.65
C ILE A 48 -13.19 -12.90 18.49
N PHE A 49 -12.83 -11.65 18.74
CA PHE A 49 -11.95 -10.90 17.84
C PHE A 49 -10.53 -11.40 18.07
N LYS A 50 -10.15 -12.46 17.35
CA LYS A 50 -8.76 -12.89 17.25
C LYS A 50 -8.08 -11.98 16.24
N ASP A 51 -7.24 -11.06 16.71
CA ASP A 51 -6.32 -10.33 15.82
C ASP A 51 -5.36 -11.35 15.21
N LYS A 52 -5.54 -11.65 13.93
CA LYS A 52 -4.74 -12.66 13.24
C LYS A 52 -3.46 -12.05 12.71
N ILE A 53 -2.39 -12.83 12.76
CA ILE A 53 -1.09 -12.43 12.21
C ILE A 53 -1.21 -12.18 10.71
N ASN A 54 -0.68 -11.04 10.26
CA ASN A 54 -0.61 -10.66 8.85
C ASN A 54 0.85 -10.75 8.40
N TYR A 55 1.12 -11.48 7.33
CA TYR A 55 2.42 -11.53 6.67
C TYR A 55 2.37 -10.69 5.41
N TYR A 56 3.39 -9.88 5.19
CA TYR A 56 3.56 -9.06 4.00
C TYR A 56 4.84 -9.45 3.29
N LEU A 57 4.74 -9.63 1.97
CA LEU A 57 5.86 -9.77 1.07
C LEU A 57 5.78 -8.64 0.05
N ILE A 58 6.86 -7.91 -0.15
CA ILE A 58 6.99 -6.92 -1.23
C ILE A 58 8.16 -7.30 -2.11
N ALA A 59 8.02 -7.07 -3.41
CA ALA A 59 9.12 -7.16 -4.35
C ALA A 59 8.92 -6.14 -5.47
N GLY A 60 10.01 -5.65 -6.06
CA GLY A 60 9.94 -4.77 -7.21
C GLY A 60 11.29 -4.63 -7.89
N TYR A 61 11.24 -4.21 -9.16
CA TYR A 61 12.44 -3.97 -9.96
C TYR A 61 12.22 -2.78 -10.88
N VAL A 62 13.25 -2.00 -11.16
CA VAL A 62 13.23 -0.90 -12.14
C VAL A 62 14.12 -1.22 -13.33
N PHE A 63 13.46 -1.41 -14.46
CA PHE A 63 14.08 -1.54 -15.76
C PHE A 63 14.25 -0.15 -16.37
N GLU A 64 15.50 0.26 -16.59
CA GLU A 64 15.82 1.41 -17.44
C GLU A 64 15.76 0.94 -18.90
N LEU A 65 14.61 1.14 -19.56
CA LEU A 65 14.43 0.74 -20.95
C LEU A 65 15.15 1.68 -21.91
N ASP A 66 15.21 2.96 -21.53
CA ASP A 66 15.84 4.06 -22.24
C ASP A 66 16.27 5.13 -21.20
N PRO A 67 17.27 6.00 -21.47
CA PRO A 67 17.58 7.15 -20.62
C PRO A 67 16.36 7.98 -20.18
N TYR A 68 15.30 7.98 -20.97
CA TYR A 68 14.07 8.71 -20.73
C TYR A 68 12.90 7.85 -20.24
N ILE A 69 13.01 6.52 -20.24
CA ILE A 69 11.90 5.60 -19.94
C ILE A 69 12.33 4.54 -18.91
N LYS A 70 11.64 4.56 -17.75
CA LYS A 70 11.80 3.58 -16.68
C LYS A 70 10.52 2.75 -16.54
N PHE A 71 10.66 1.45 -16.40
CA PHE A 71 9.56 0.52 -16.16
C PHE A 71 9.74 -0.18 -14.80
N LYS A 72 8.74 -0.03 -13.92
CA LYS A 72 8.73 -0.58 -12.57
C LYS A 72 7.56 -1.55 -12.37
N PRO A 73 7.77 -2.86 -12.55
CA PRO A 73 6.88 -3.86 -11.99
C PRO A 73 7.11 -4.01 -10.48
N ALA A 74 6.02 -4.17 -9.74
CA ALA A 74 6.05 -4.42 -8.30
C ALA A 74 4.94 -5.39 -7.89
N LEU A 75 5.22 -6.14 -6.84
CA LEU A 75 4.38 -7.14 -6.21
C LEU A 75 4.25 -6.79 -4.72
N LEU A 76 3.03 -6.88 -4.21
CA LEU A 76 2.72 -6.86 -2.79
C LEU A 76 1.78 -8.04 -2.50
N THR A 77 2.22 -8.95 -1.65
CA THR A 77 1.40 -10.07 -1.20
C THR A 77 1.11 -9.91 0.29
N LYS A 78 -0.15 -10.02 0.65
CA LYS A 78 -0.63 -10.06 2.03
C LYS A 78 -1.27 -11.41 2.31
N MET A 79 -0.76 -12.09 3.32
CA MET A 79 -1.29 -13.36 3.80
C MET A 79 -1.77 -13.20 5.24
N VAL A 80 -3.02 -13.60 5.50
CA VAL A 80 -3.62 -13.54 6.83
C VAL A 80 -4.18 -14.92 7.13
N GLU A 81 -3.93 -15.44 8.33
CA GLU A 81 -4.38 -16.78 8.68
C GLU A 81 -5.91 -16.90 8.55
N GLY A 82 -6.40 -17.89 7.80
CA GLY A 82 -7.83 -18.10 7.59
C GLY A 82 -8.55 -16.98 6.81
N SER A 83 -7.83 -16.18 6.01
CA SER A 83 -8.37 -15.30 4.98
C SER A 83 -7.81 -15.69 3.62
N PRO A 84 -8.52 -15.45 2.50
CA PRO A 84 -7.95 -15.61 1.17
C PRO A 84 -6.65 -14.80 1.00
N LEU A 85 -5.71 -15.37 0.26
CA LEU A 85 -4.46 -14.70 -0.12
C LEU A 85 -4.78 -13.43 -0.93
N GLN A 86 -4.14 -12.31 -0.57
CA GLN A 86 -4.26 -11.05 -1.30
C GLN A 86 -2.95 -10.77 -2.03
N VAL A 87 -3.04 -10.55 -3.34
CA VAL A 87 -1.89 -10.29 -4.21
C VAL A 87 -2.18 -9.06 -5.05
N ASP A 88 -1.33 -8.04 -4.91
CA ASP A 88 -1.36 -6.79 -5.64
C ASP A 88 -0.17 -6.78 -6.59
N LEU A 89 -0.44 -6.77 -7.89
CA LEU A 89 0.54 -6.59 -8.94
C LEU A 89 0.41 -5.18 -9.48
N SER A 90 1.53 -4.50 -9.72
CA SER A 90 1.53 -3.19 -10.37
C SER A 90 2.64 -3.07 -11.39
N ALA A 91 2.40 -2.24 -12.38
CA ALA A 91 3.30 -1.99 -13.50
C ALA A 91 3.26 -0.48 -13.78
N ASN A 92 4.37 0.20 -13.59
CA ASN A 92 4.47 1.65 -13.72
C ASN A 92 5.52 2.02 -14.77
N PHE A 93 5.19 2.89 -15.69
CA PHE A 93 6.11 3.53 -16.62
C PHE A 93 6.34 4.97 -16.21
N MET A 94 7.59 5.37 -16.14
CA MET A 94 8.01 6.74 -15.87
C MET A 94 8.76 7.28 -17.08
N PHE A 95 8.38 8.49 -17.51
CA PHE A 95 8.92 9.18 -18.65
C PHE A 95 9.57 10.50 -18.21
N ASN A 96 10.83 10.71 -18.61
CA ASN A 96 11.62 11.91 -18.34
C ASN A 96 11.65 12.31 -16.85
N ASP A 97 11.57 11.33 -15.94
CA ASP A 97 11.47 11.53 -14.49
C ASP A 97 10.33 12.47 -14.04
N LYS A 98 9.32 12.70 -14.90
CA LYS A 98 8.23 13.65 -14.65
C LYS A 98 6.86 13.04 -14.79
N PHE A 99 6.62 12.28 -15.85
CA PHE A 99 5.31 11.71 -16.12
C PHE A 99 5.30 10.23 -15.75
N VAL A 100 4.27 9.80 -15.01
CA VAL A 100 4.09 8.41 -14.61
C VAL A 100 2.74 7.92 -15.14
N ALA A 101 2.74 6.76 -15.76
CA ALA A 101 1.52 6.03 -16.11
C ALA A 101 1.63 4.62 -15.54
N GLY A 102 0.61 4.16 -14.82
CA GLY A 102 0.66 2.89 -14.12
C GLY A 102 -0.66 2.14 -14.18
N VAL A 103 -0.57 0.83 -14.08
CA VAL A 103 -1.72 -0.05 -13.86
C VAL A 103 -1.43 -0.95 -12.68
N ALA A 104 -2.48 -1.31 -11.95
CA ALA A 104 -2.39 -2.28 -10.87
C ALA A 104 -3.56 -3.26 -10.94
N TYR A 105 -3.29 -4.50 -10.57
CA TYR A 105 -4.28 -5.55 -10.45
C TYR A 105 -4.19 -6.14 -9.05
N ARG A 106 -5.24 -5.93 -8.26
CA ARG A 106 -5.45 -6.58 -6.98
C ARG A 106 -6.30 -7.82 -7.20
N TRP A 107 -5.68 -8.98 -7.01
CA TRP A 107 -6.31 -10.28 -7.20
C TRP A 107 -7.63 -10.34 -6.42
N SER A 108 -8.72 -10.65 -7.13
CA SER A 108 -10.07 -10.79 -6.55
C SER A 108 -10.56 -9.53 -5.82
N ALA A 109 -10.07 -8.34 -6.17
CA ALA A 109 -10.60 -7.09 -5.62
C ALA A 109 -10.80 -6.01 -6.68
N ALA A 110 -9.75 -5.62 -7.41
CA ALA A 110 -9.81 -4.44 -8.27
C ALA A 110 -8.76 -4.44 -9.40
N LEU A 111 -9.06 -3.68 -10.44
CA LEU A 111 -8.14 -3.25 -11.49
C LEU A 111 -8.05 -1.72 -11.46
N SER A 112 -6.84 -1.20 -11.40
CA SER A 112 -6.56 0.23 -11.24
C SER A 112 -5.72 0.73 -12.40
N ALA A 113 -5.95 1.97 -12.81
CA ALA A 113 -5.07 2.71 -13.71
C ALA A 113 -4.79 4.08 -13.10
N MET A 114 -3.57 4.58 -13.27
CA MET A 114 -3.21 5.92 -12.80
C MET A 114 -2.30 6.64 -13.78
N VAL A 115 -2.38 7.96 -13.74
CA VAL A 115 -1.43 8.87 -14.36
C VAL A 115 -1.02 9.92 -13.35
N GLY A 116 0.20 10.41 -13.45
CA GLY A 116 0.67 11.50 -12.63
C GLY A 116 1.80 12.27 -13.28
N PHE A 117 2.01 13.49 -12.79
CA PHE A 117 2.93 14.44 -13.37
C PHE A 117 3.59 15.27 -12.29
N GLN A 118 4.91 15.30 -12.32
CA GLN A 118 5.74 16.21 -11.51
C GLN A 118 5.72 17.59 -12.19
N VAL A 119 4.96 18.52 -11.62
CA VAL A 119 4.78 19.88 -12.15
C VAL A 119 6.00 20.75 -11.85
N SER A 120 6.53 20.63 -10.64
CA SER A 120 7.76 21.29 -10.17
C SER A 120 8.42 20.38 -9.14
N ASP A 121 9.65 20.67 -8.70
CA ASP A 121 10.33 19.83 -7.70
C ASP A 121 9.52 19.65 -6.40
N GLY A 122 8.68 20.63 -6.05
CA GLY A 122 7.82 20.59 -4.85
C GLY A 122 6.36 20.21 -5.08
N LEU A 123 5.91 19.98 -6.32
CA LEU A 123 4.49 19.70 -6.64
C LEU A 123 4.35 18.52 -7.60
N TYR A 124 3.60 17.51 -7.16
CA TYR A 124 3.18 16.37 -7.97
C TYR A 124 1.66 16.24 -7.96
N LEU A 125 1.08 16.05 -9.14
CA LEU A 125 -0.35 15.84 -9.32
C LEU A 125 -0.58 14.45 -9.91
N GLY A 126 -1.67 13.81 -9.53
CA GLY A 126 -2.03 12.54 -10.09
C GLY A 126 -3.53 12.29 -10.07
N TYR A 127 -3.92 11.35 -10.90
CA TYR A 127 -5.27 10.88 -11.03
C TYR A 127 -5.24 9.35 -11.16
N ALA A 128 -6.13 8.69 -10.44
CA ALA A 128 -6.31 7.25 -10.47
C ALA A 128 -7.77 6.91 -10.72
N TYR A 129 -7.96 5.78 -11.39
CA TYR A 129 -9.25 5.16 -11.59
C TYR A 129 -9.18 3.72 -11.11
N ASP A 130 -10.04 3.37 -10.18
CA ASP A 130 -10.11 2.05 -9.55
C ASP A 130 -11.42 1.39 -9.92
N ARG A 131 -11.35 0.23 -10.57
CA ARG A 131 -12.53 -0.58 -10.90
C ARG A 131 -12.52 -1.85 -10.06
N GLU A 132 -13.57 -2.04 -9.26
CA GLU A 132 -13.75 -3.30 -8.53
C GLU A 132 -14.03 -4.46 -9.50
N THR A 133 -13.35 -5.59 -9.28
CA THR A 133 -13.51 -6.83 -10.08
C THR A 133 -14.37 -7.87 -9.36
N THR A 134 -14.87 -7.56 -8.15
CA THR A 134 -15.68 -8.46 -7.33
C THR A 134 -17.17 -8.42 -7.71
N ARG A 135 -17.98 -9.23 -7.02
CA ARG A 135 -19.45 -9.26 -7.18
C ARG A 135 -20.14 -7.91 -6.91
N LEU A 136 -19.43 -6.90 -6.38
CA LEU A 136 -19.89 -5.51 -6.29
C LEU A 136 -19.80 -4.72 -7.61
N ASN A 137 -19.12 -5.22 -8.65
CA ASN A 137 -19.06 -4.59 -9.98
C ASN A 137 -20.44 -4.40 -10.65
N ASN A 138 -21.48 -5.09 -10.17
CA ASN A 138 -22.86 -4.88 -10.63
C ASN A 138 -23.53 -3.62 -10.05
N TYR A 139 -22.93 -3.00 -9.01
CA TYR A 139 -23.47 -1.82 -8.32
C TYR A 139 -22.47 -0.67 -8.21
N ASN A 140 -21.19 -0.91 -8.52
CA ASN A 140 -20.13 0.08 -8.46
C ASN A 140 -19.48 0.24 -9.84
N SER A 141 -19.56 1.44 -10.41
CA SER A 141 -18.96 1.78 -11.70
C SER A 141 -17.46 2.09 -11.62
N GLY A 142 -16.86 2.00 -10.43
CA GLY A 142 -15.47 2.38 -10.17
C GLY A 142 -15.36 3.75 -9.47
N SER A 143 -14.16 4.05 -8.99
CA SER A 143 -13.82 5.24 -8.23
C SER A 143 -12.81 6.10 -8.99
N HIS A 144 -13.03 7.40 -8.97
CA HIS A 144 -12.13 8.40 -9.54
C HIS A 144 -11.45 9.15 -8.40
N GLU A 145 -10.13 9.10 -8.36
CA GLU A 145 -9.34 9.74 -7.31
C GLU A 145 -8.38 10.75 -7.92
N ILE A 146 -8.33 11.95 -7.34
CA ILE A 146 -7.32 12.97 -7.65
C ILE A 146 -6.45 13.12 -6.41
N PHE A 147 -5.14 13.08 -6.60
CA PHE A 147 -4.19 13.24 -5.50
C PHE A 147 -3.14 14.29 -5.81
N LEU A 148 -2.71 14.98 -4.76
CA LEU A 148 -1.74 16.05 -4.81
C LEU A 148 -0.69 15.80 -3.73
N ARG A 149 0.58 15.88 -4.11
CA ARG A 149 1.72 15.88 -3.19
C ARG A 149 2.42 17.22 -3.29
N PHE A 150 2.59 17.86 -2.13
CA PHE A 150 3.29 19.13 -1.99
C PHE A 150 4.44 18.99 -0.99
N GLU A 151 5.62 19.49 -1.34
CA GLU A 151 6.83 19.44 -0.51
C GLU A 151 7.24 20.87 -0.12
N PHE A 152 7.16 21.18 1.18
CA PHE A 152 7.34 22.54 1.71
C PHE A 152 8.82 22.98 1.83
N PHE A 153 9.76 22.04 1.98
CA PHE A 153 11.18 22.33 2.22
C PHE A 153 12.08 21.42 1.36
N ASN A 154 12.57 21.94 0.23
CA ASN A 154 13.34 21.17 -0.77
C ASN A 154 14.85 21.07 -0.48
N ASN A 155 15.28 21.23 0.78
CA ASN A 155 16.70 21.42 1.15
C ASN A 155 17.39 20.20 1.78
N TYR A 156 16.94 18.97 1.47
CA TYR A 156 17.66 17.76 1.88
C TYR A 156 18.22 17.03 0.66
N SER A 157 19.53 17.20 0.44
CA SER A 157 20.35 16.59 -0.62
C SER A 157 20.49 15.05 -0.54
N ARG A 158 19.64 14.37 0.23
CA ARG A 158 19.69 12.92 0.39
C ARG A 158 18.30 12.39 0.68
N ILE A 159 17.50 12.23 -0.37
CA ILE A 159 16.36 11.33 -0.29
C ILE A 159 16.97 9.92 -0.17
N THR A 160 16.88 9.32 1.02
CA THR A 160 17.43 7.98 1.34
C THR A 160 16.40 6.87 1.19
N SER A 161 15.12 7.22 1.06
CA SER A 161 14.04 6.29 0.69
C SER A 161 13.26 6.85 -0.48
N PRO A 162 13.78 6.73 -1.70
CA PRO A 162 13.08 7.40 -2.77
C PRO A 162 11.99 6.45 -3.33
N ARG A 163 10.97 6.99 -3.99
CA ARG A 163 9.71 6.26 -4.27
C ARG A 163 9.64 5.73 -5.70
N PHE A 164 10.60 6.18 -6.49
CA PHE A 164 11.12 5.57 -7.71
C PHE A 164 12.63 5.37 -7.47
N PHE A 165 12.99 4.25 -6.83
CA PHE A 165 14.28 3.54 -7.02
C PHE A 165 13.90 2.53 -8.06
#